data_AF-A0A3S2AEH0-F1
#
_entry.id   AF-A0A3S2AEH0-F1
#
_cell.length_a   1.000
_cell.length_b   1.000
_cell.length_c   1.000
_cell.angle_alpha   90.00
_cell.angle_beta   90.00
_cell.angle_gamma   90.00
#
_symmetry.space_group_name_H-M   'P 1'
#
loop_
_entity.id
_entity.type
_entity.pdbx_description
1 polymer ?
#
loop_
_entity_poly.entity_id
_entity_poly.type
_entity_poly.pdbx_seq_one_letter_code
_entity_poly.pdbx_strand_id
1 'polypeptide(L)'
;AVGGSGKTADLTQSEVLVLMCIGYFQPITRAELSSFFGKEISRDFIGHLRGAGLIASGPRSPTPGAPYTYVTTKEFLLEFGLDTLRDLPDFEALEDAGLLSKERLLAGDIPIAIGGVLEEDDEIEGCDLDVRSEVPE
;
A
#
# COMPACT_ATOMS: atom_id res chain seq x y z
N ALA A 1 11.63 -6.43 -29.78
CA ALA A 1 12.32 -6.19 -28.50
C ALA A 1 12.02 -4.76 -28.08
N VAL A 2 11.05 -4.57 -27.20
CA VAL A 2 10.72 -3.25 -26.62
C VAL A 2 11.37 -3.17 -25.26
N GLY A 3 12.54 -2.54 -25.21
CA GLY A 3 13.19 -2.17 -23.96
C GLY A 3 12.45 -0.98 -23.36
N GLY A 4 11.64 -1.25 -22.32
CA GLY A 4 11.13 -0.20 -21.43
C GLY A 4 12.30 0.34 -20.62
N SER A 5 12.57 1.64 -20.78
CA SER A 5 13.69 2.33 -20.15
C SER A 5 13.54 2.44 -18.63
N GLY A 6 14.26 1.61 -17.89
CA GLY A 6 15.13 2.03 -16.78
C GLY A 6 14.61 3.00 -15.71
N LYS A 7 13.35 2.89 -15.28
CA LYS A 7 12.81 3.55 -14.06
C LYS A 7 12.03 2.63 -13.13
N THR A 8 11.75 1.41 -13.55
CA THR A 8 11.16 0.35 -12.73
C THR A 8 12.09 -0.16 -11.63
N ALA A 9 13.39 0.14 -11.69
CA ALA A 9 14.41 -0.52 -10.87
C ALA A 9 14.46 -0.07 -9.40
N ASP A 10 13.89 1.09 -9.03
CA ASP A 10 14.04 1.65 -7.68
C ASP A 10 12.72 2.16 -7.08
N LEU A 11 11.57 1.60 -7.45
CA LEU A 11 10.34 1.84 -6.68
C LEU A 11 10.37 0.98 -5.42
N THR A 12 10.38 1.64 -4.28
CA THR A 12 10.16 0.96 -3.02
C THR A 12 8.76 0.40 -2.98
N GLN A 13 8.62 -0.62 -2.16
CA GLN A 13 7.36 -1.27 -1.88
C GLN A 13 6.22 -0.35 -1.42
N SER A 14 6.54 0.60 -0.56
CA SER A 14 5.54 1.56 -0.07
C SER A 14 5.05 2.46 -1.21
N GLU A 15 5.90 2.77 -2.18
CA GLU A 15 5.54 3.57 -3.36
C GLU A 15 4.61 2.80 -4.26
N VAL A 16 4.92 1.54 -4.56
CA VAL A 16 4.04 0.67 -5.36
C VAL A 16 2.64 0.59 -4.73
N LEU A 17 2.55 0.34 -3.42
CA LEU A 17 1.25 0.25 -2.75
C LEU A 17 0.45 1.55 -2.77
N VAL A 18 1.09 2.69 -2.52
CA VAL A 18 0.41 3.99 -2.58
C VAL A 18 -0.03 4.29 -4.01
N LEU A 19 0.80 3.97 -5.01
CA LEU A 19 0.45 4.13 -6.42
C LEU A 19 -0.74 3.26 -6.81
N MET A 20 -0.78 2.00 -6.35
CA MET A 20 -1.93 1.12 -6.55
C MET A 20 -3.19 1.70 -5.92
N CYS A 21 -3.12 2.15 -4.66
CA CYS A 21 -4.26 2.79 -3.99
C CYS A 21 -4.78 4.01 -4.76
N ILE A 22 -3.88 4.88 -5.26
CA ILE A 22 -4.27 6.00 -6.12
C ILE A 22 -4.91 5.50 -7.42
N GLY A 23 -4.38 4.45 -8.03
CA GLY A 23 -4.92 3.82 -9.24
C GLY A 23 -6.39 3.40 -9.09
N TYR A 24 -6.74 2.69 -8.01
CA TYR A 24 -8.10 2.21 -7.76
C TYR A 24 -9.06 3.30 -7.27
N PHE A 25 -8.58 4.22 -6.42
CA PHE A 25 -9.46 5.13 -5.68
C PHE A 25 -9.39 6.59 -6.15
N GLN A 26 -8.68 6.88 -7.25
CA GLN A 26 -8.65 8.23 -7.80
C GLN A 26 -10.06 8.76 -8.14
N PRO A 27 -10.36 10.04 -7.90
CA PRO A 27 -9.49 11.05 -7.29
C PRO A 27 -9.43 10.95 -5.75
N ILE A 28 -8.23 10.81 -5.17
CA ILE A 28 -8.02 10.61 -3.71
C ILE A 28 -7.12 11.68 -3.09
N THR A 29 -7.39 12.11 -1.85
CA THR A 29 -6.58 13.09 -1.11
C THR A 29 -5.43 12.45 -0.32
N ARG A 30 -4.44 13.25 0.08
CA ARG A 30 -3.36 12.79 0.99
C ARG A 30 -3.90 12.29 2.33
N ALA A 31 -4.96 12.93 2.84
CA ALA A 31 -5.54 12.56 4.13
C ALA A 31 -6.21 11.19 4.05
N GLU A 32 -6.97 10.94 2.98
CA GLU A 32 -7.58 9.63 2.73
C GLU A 32 -6.51 8.55 2.57
N LEU A 33 -5.44 8.80 1.81
CA LEU A 33 -4.29 7.87 1.74
C LEU A 33 -3.75 7.54 3.14
N SER A 34 -3.47 8.56 3.96
CA SER A 34 -3.00 8.32 5.33
C SER A 34 -3.98 7.48 6.16
N SER A 35 -5.28 7.69 6.00
CA SER A 35 -6.31 6.89 6.67
C SER A 35 -6.34 5.44 6.17
N PHE A 36 -6.18 5.20 4.87
CA PHE A 36 -6.13 3.85 4.30
C PHE A 36 -4.94 3.04 4.80
N PHE A 37 -3.77 3.67 4.94
CA PHE A 37 -2.54 2.97 5.35
C PHE A 37 -2.30 2.97 6.88
N GLY A 38 -3.17 3.62 7.66
CA GLY A 38 -2.98 3.77 9.11
C GLY A 38 -1.72 4.56 9.52
N LYS A 39 -1.04 5.20 8.57
CA LYS A 39 0.21 5.95 8.77
C LYS A 39 0.20 7.25 7.99
N GLU A 40 0.90 8.26 8.50
CA GLU A 40 0.98 9.54 7.78
C GLU A 40 1.79 9.40 6.48
N ILE A 41 1.17 9.78 5.36
CA ILE A 41 1.87 9.95 4.08
C ILE A 41 2.44 11.37 4.01
N SER A 42 3.76 11.50 3.96
CA SER A 42 4.44 12.80 3.93
C SER A 42 4.23 13.54 2.61
N ARG A 43 4.42 14.87 2.62
CA ARG A 43 4.35 15.68 1.39
C ARG A 43 5.49 15.35 0.43
N ASP A 44 6.68 15.09 0.96
CA ASP A 44 7.87 14.74 0.17
C ASP A 44 7.68 13.41 -0.55
N PHE A 45 7.02 12.44 0.09
CA PHE A 45 6.67 11.16 -0.55
C PHE A 45 5.76 11.37 -1.77
N ILE A 46 4.70 12.17 -1.63
CA ILE A 46 3.83 12.54 -2.77
C ILE A 46 4.60 13.36 -3.81
N GLY A 47 5.50 14.24 -3.35
CA GLY A 47 6.37 15.03 -4.21
C GLY A 47 7.31 14.16 -5.05
N HIS A 48 7.85 13.10 -4.46
CA HIS A 48 8.68 12.11 -5.14
C HIS A 48 7.91 11.38 -6.24
N LEU A 49 6.74 10.81 -5.93
CA LEU A 49 5.89 10.12 -6.91
C LEU A 49 5.46 11.04 -8.06
N ARG A 50 5.17 12.30 -7.75
CA ARG A 50 4.85 13.32 -8.75
C ARG A 50 6.06 13.70 -9.60
N GLY A 51 7.24 13.84 -8.98
CA GLY A 51 8.50 14.15 -9.66
C GLY A 51 8.94 13.04 -10.61
N ALA A 52 8.61 11.79 -10.27
CA ALA A 52 8.75 10.63 -11.15
C ALA A 52 7.75 10.61 -12.32
N GLY A 53 6.72 11.48 -12.28
CA GLY A 53 5.68 11.58 -13.31
C GLY A 53 4.56 10.56 -13.17
N LEU A 54 4.53 9.75 -12.10
CA LEU A 54 3.56 8.66 -11.91
C LEU A 54 2.17 9.17 -11.50
N ILE A 55 2.11 10.31 -10.83
CA ILE A 55 0.86 10.93 -10.37
C ILE A 55 0.79 12.43 -10.71
N ALA A 56 -0.43 12.93 -10.86
CA ALA A 56 -0.72 14.34 -11.12
C ALA A 56 -1.77 14.90 -10.15
N SER A 57 -1.96 16.23 -10.17
CA SER A 57 -3.06 16.86 -9.42
C SER A 57 -4.39 16.56 -10.10
N GLY A 58 -5.32 16.00 -9.34
CA GLY A 58 -6.72 15.88 -9.72
C GLY A 58 -7.55 17.13 -9.38
N PRO A 59 -8.88 17.05 -9.56
CA PRO A 59 -9.81 18.10 -9.14
C PRO A 59 -9.74 18.34 -7.61
N ARG A 60 -10.17 19.51 -7.14
CA ARG A 60 -10.26 19.73 -5.68
C ARG A 60 -11.36 18.85 -5.09
N SER A 61 -11.09 18.29 -3.91
CA SER A 61 -12.11 17.55 -3.15
C SER A 61 -13.27 18.47 -2.79
N PRO A 62 -14.53 17.99 -2.80
CA PRO A 62 -15.70 18.78 -2.40
C PRO A 62 -15.79 19.01 -0.88
N THR A 63 -14.86 18.46 -0.09
CA THR A 63 -14.82 18.60 1.37
C THR A 63 -14.38 20.01 1.81
N PRO A 64 -14.75 20.45 3.02
CA PRO A 64 -14.29 21.73 3.57
C PRO A 64 -12.77 21.87 3.52
N GLY A 65 -12.29 23.00 3.02
CA GLY A 65 -10.86 23.25 2.80
C GLY A 65 -10.35 22.84 1.41
N ALA A 66 -11.20 22.21 0.59
CA ALA A 66 -10.94 21.89 -0.82
C ALA A 66 -9.51 21.35 -1.08
N PRO A 67 -9.06 20.29 -0.36
CA PRO A 67 -7.72 19.77 -0.52
C PRO A 67 -7.48 19.24 -1.95
N TYR A 68 -6.21 19.23 -2.35
CA TYR A 68 -5.81 18.62 -3.62
C TYR A 68 -6.06 17.11 -3.59
N THR A 69 -6.57 16.58 -4.70
CA THR A 69 -6.61 15.14 -4.97
C THR A 69 -5.49 14.75 -5.92
N TYR A 70 -5.24 13.45 -6.02
CA TYR A 70 -4.26 12.85 -6.90
C TYR A 70 -4.91 11.85 -7.84
N VAL A 71 -4.35 11.78 -9.06
CA VAL A 71 -4.75 10.89 -10.15
C VAL A 71 -3.50 10.29 -10.80
N THR A 72 -3.61 9.11 -11.39
CA THR A 72 -2.50 8.47 -12.13
C THR A 72 -2.30 9.12 -13.49
N THR A 73 -1.08 9.04 -14.03
CA THR A 73 -0.74 9.56 -15.37
C THR A 73 -0.63 8.43 -16.40
N LYS A 74 -0.27 8.76 -17.65
CA LYS A 74 0.05 7.75 -18.66
C LYS A 74 1.37 7.06 -18.35
N GLU A 75 2.31 7.79 -17.77
CA GLU A 75 3.61 7.30 -17.35
C GLU A 75 3.44 6.20 -16.31
N PHE A 76 2.49 6.31 -15.38
CA PHE A 76 2.11 5.19 -14.52
C PHE A 76 1.74 3.94 -15.33
N LEU A 77 0.85 4.05 -16.32
CA LEU A 77 0.45 2.90 -17.13
C LEU A 77 1.64 2.26 -17.85
N LEU A 78 2.53 3.08 -18.42
CA LEU A 78 3.74 2.62 -19.10
C LEU A 78 4.71 1.90 -18.15
N GLU A 79 4.90 2.43 -16.94
CA GLU A 79 5.81 1.85 -15.93
C GLU A 79 5.28 0.52 -15.37
N PHE A 80 3.96 0.36 -15.25
CA PHE A 80 3.33 -0.89 -14.83
C PHE A 80 3.00 -1.84 -16.00
N GLY A 81 3.31 -1.46 -17.24
CA GLY A 81 3.04 -2.29 -18.42
C GLY A 81 1.55 -2.50 -18.69
N LEU A 82 0.71 -1.55 -18.30
CA LEU A 82 -0.74 -1.57 -18.47
C LEU A 82 -1.15 -0.75 -19.68
N ASP A 83 -2.13 -1.21 -20.46
CA ASP A 83 -2.74 -0.42 -21.52
C ASP A 83 -3.81 0.52 -20.95
N THR A 84 -4.54 0.05 -19.94
CA THR A 84 -5.63 0.79 -19.31
C THR A 84 -5.67 0.58 -17.79
N LEU A 85 -6.35 1.48 -17.08
CA LEU A 85 -6.61 1.32 -15.64
C LEU A 85 -7.48 0.11 -15.30
N ARG A 86 -8.14 -0.51 -16.30
CA ARG A 86 -8.95 -1.73 -16.08
C ARG A 86 -8.09 -2.98 -15.96
N ASP A 87 -6.84 -2.88 -16.39
CA ASP A 87 -5.86 -3.97 -16.31
C ASP A 87 -5.16 -4.01 -14.95
N LEU A 88 -5.53 -3.10 -14.04
CA LEU A 88 -5.09 -3.13 -12.65
C LEU A 88 -5.58 -4.42 -11.97
N PRO A 89 -4.71 -5.15 -11.23
CA PRO A 89 -5.08 -6.42 -10.60
C PRO A 89 -6.22 -6.24 -9.59
N ASP A 90 -7.24 -7.08 -9.55
CA ASP A 90 -8.27 -6.94 -8.52
C ASP A 90 -7.70 -7.18 -7.11
N PHE A 91 -8.43 -6.74 -6.06
CA PHE A 91 -8.03 -6.96 -4.66
C PHE A 91 -7.75 -8.44 -4.35
N GLU A 92 -8.46 -9.36 -5.00
CA GLU A 92 -8.25 -10.81 -4.90
C GLU A 92 -6.91 -11.24 -5.52
N ALA A 93 -6.49 -10.62 -6.63
CA ALA A 93 -5.18 -10.86 -7.24
C ALA A 93 -4.03 -10.25 -6.41
N LEU A 94 -4.28 -9.17 -5.68
CA LEU A 94 -3.33 -8.60 -4.72
C LEU A 94 -3.18 -9.49 -3.46
N GLU A 95 -4.23 -10.18 -3.04
CA GLU A 95 -4.19 -11.20 -1.99
C GLU A 95 -3.43 -12.45 -2.44
N ASP A 96 -3.71 -12.95 -3.64
CA ASP A 96 -3.05 -14.12 -4.24
C ASP A 96 -1.55 -13.88 -4.48
N ALA A 97 -1.18 -12.64 -4.85
CA ALA A 97 0.21 -12.21 -4.98
C ALA A 97 0.93 -11.98 -3.63
N GLY A 98 0.26 -12.20 -2.49
CA GLY A 98 0.83 -12.02 -1.15
C GLY A 98 1.11 -10.56 -0.77
N LEU A 99 0.56 -9.60 -1.50
CA LEU A 99 0.73 -8.16 -1.25
C LEU A 99 -0.27 -7.63 -0.21
N LEU A 100 -1.37 -8.34 0.03
CA LEU A 100 -2.43 -8.00 1.00
C LEU A 100 -2.93 -9.28 1.70
N SER A 101 -2.84 -9.38 3.03
CA SER A 101 -3.52 -10.45 3.78
C SER A 101 -4.74 -9.90 4.52
N LYS A 102 -5.89 -10.54 4.30
CA LYS A 102 -7.17 -10.25 4.95
C LYS A 102 -7.09 -10.28 6.48
N GLU A 103 -6.34 -11.21 7.06
CA GLU A 103 -6.08 -11.28 8.50
C GLU A 103 -5.34 -10.04 9.04
N ARG A 104 -4.44 -9.44 8.26
CA ARG A 104 -3.67 -8.25 8.67
C ARG A 104 -4.50 -6.96 8.59
N LEU A 105 -5.39 -6.85 7.60
CA LEU A 105 -6.34 -5.74 7.50
C LEU A 105 -7.30 -5.69 8.71
N LEU A 106 -7.73 -6.86 9.19
CA LEU A 106 -8.63 -6.99 10.34
C LEU A 106 -7.95 -6.67 11.67
N ALA A 107 -6.63 -6.82 11.75
CA ALA A 107 -5.84 -6.51 12.94
C ALA A 107 -5.60 -5.01 13.16
N GLY A 108 -5.94 -4.12 12.21
CA GLY A 108 -5.65 -2.69 12.29
C GLY A 108 -4.16 -2.33 12.17
N ASP A 109 -3.31 -3.35 12.15
CA ASP A 109 -1.91 -3.32 11.84
C ASP A 109 -1.78 -3.51 10.32
N ILE A 110 -1.56 -2.41 9.60
CA ILE A 110 -0.93 -2.47 8.27
C ILE A 110 0.58 -2.19 8.46
N PRO A 111 1.38 -3.09 9.05
CA PRO A 111 2.75 -3.18 8.62
C PRO A 111 2.66 -3.76 7.21
N ILE A 112 2.97 -2.92 6.23
CA ILE A 112 3.35 -3.36 4.89
C ILE A 112 4.56 -4.29 5.08
N ALA A 113 4.29 -5.55 5.37
CA ALA A 113 5.27 -6.62 5.48
C ALA A 113 5.36 -7.27 4.11
N ILE A 114 5.97 -6.54 3.17
CA ILE A 114 6.46 -7.15 1.94
C ILE A 114 8.00 -6.96 1.86
N GLY A 115 8.64 -6.61 2.97
CA GLY A 115 10.09 -6.50 3.12
C GLY A 115 10.56 -7.26 4.36
N GLY A 116 10.68 -8.57 4.22
CA GLY A 116 11.14 -9.46 5.28
C GLY A 116 11.17 -10.92 4.83
N VAL A 117 12.01 -11.23 3.84
CA VAL A 117 12.70 -12.52 3.91
C VAL A 117 13.69 -12.38 5.06
N LEU A 118 13.33 -12.84 6.25
CA LEU A 118 14.25 -13.24 7.31
C LEU A 118 13.57 -14.35 8.11
N GLU A 119 14.06 -15.56 7.84
CA GLU A 119 14.23 -16.68 8.77
C GLU A 119 12.97 -17.21 9.48
N GLU A 120 12.53 -18.38 9.00
CA GLU A 120 11.78 -19.37 9.78
C GLU A 120 12.65 -19.87 10.95
N ASP A 121 12.88 -19.06 11.98
CA ASP A 121 13.46 -19.52 13.24
C ASP A 121 13.02 -18.53 14.34
N ASP A 122 11.90 -18.81 14.99
CA ASP A 122 11.94 -19.16 16.41
C ASP A 122 10.58 -19.75 16.85
N GLU A 123 10.71 -20.93 17.45
CA GLU A 123 9.75 -21.69 18.22
C GLU A 123 8.72 -20.80 18.95
N ILE A 124 7.42 -21.05 18.74
CA ILE A 124 6.39 -20.46 19.60
C ILE A 124 6.58 -21.07 20.99
N GLU A 125 7.23 -20.32 21.88
CA GLU A 125 7.30 -20.61 23.31
C GLU A 125 5.86 -20.73 23.84
N GLY A 126 5.49 -21.95 24.21
CA GLY A 126 4.20 -22.30 24.76
C GLY A 126 3.95 -21.55 26.07
N CYS A 127 3.16 -20.49 25.98
CA CYS A 127 2.68 -19.77 27.15
C CYS A 127 1.37 -20.40 27.63
N ASP A 128 1.43 -21.63 28.14
CA ASP A 128 0.34 -22.22 28.94
C ASP A 128 0.42 -21.65 30.36
N LEU A 129 -0.11 -20.44 30.52
CA LEU A 129 -0.36 -19.84 31.82
C LEU A 129 -1.74 -20.30 32.33
N ASP A 130 -1.85 -21.54 32.78
CA ASP A 130 -3.03 -21.98 33.54
C ASP A 130 -2.82 -21.73 35.04
N VAL A 131 -3.17 -20.52 35.47
CA VAL A 131 -3.50 -20.22 36.86
C VAL A 131 -4.92 -20.74 37.13
N ARG A 132 -5.02 -21.87 37.81
CA ARG A 132 -6.17 -22.14 38.69
C ARG A 132 -5.71 -22.70 40.03
N SER A 133 -5.72 -21.78 40.99
CA SER A 133 -5.72 -22.02 42.42
C SER A 133 -6.96 -22.83 42.79
N GLU A 134 -6.78 -23.95 43.51
CA GLU A 134 -7.71 -24.41 44.53
C GLU A 134 -7.00 -25.36 45.50
N VAL A 135 -6.87 -24.88 46.74
CA VAL A 135 -6.51 -25.55 48.02
C VAL A 135 -7.84 -26.11 48.60
N PRO A 136 -7.96 -27.01 49.62
CA PRO A 136 -7.02 -27.80 50.47
C PRO A 136 -7.41 -29.31 50.65
N GLU A 137 -6.57 -30.10 51.35
CA GLU A 137 -6.77 -30.61 52.74
C GLU A 137 -5.44 -31.07 53.35
#